data_AF-A0A356P6P5-F1
#
_entry.id   AF-A0A356P6P5-F1
#
_cell.length_a   1.000
_cell.length_b   1.000
_cell.length_c   1.000
_cell.angle_alpha   90.00
_cell.angle_beta   90.00
_cell.angle_gamma   90.00
#
_symmetry.space_group_name_H-M   'P 1'
#
loop_
_entity.id
_entity.type
_entity.pdbx_description
1 polymer ?
#
loop_
_entity_poly.entity_id
_entity_poly.type
_entity_poly.pdbx_seq_one_letter_code
_entity_poly.pdbx_strand_id
1 'polypeptide(L)' 'MSSINSAHPLKQPIRLAVIIPFESLSHNKARFQPCIFCGKTMRVQKFRGKTVCIECLLQIPDIFSCN' A
#
# COMPACT_ATOMS: atom_id res chain seq x y z
N MET A 1 3.61 -43.50 -55.82
CA MET A 1 2.73 -42.41 -55.34
C MET A 1 2.68 -42.47 -53.82
N SER A 2 3.06 -41.40 -53.12
CA SER A 2 2.61 -41.05 -51.76
C SER A 2 3.13 -39.65 -51.43
N SER A 3 2.22 -38.68 -51.36
CA SER A 3 2.52 -37.26 -51.08
C SER A 3 3.00 -37.07 -49.65
N ILE A 4 4.13 -36.40 -49.47
CA ILE A 4 4.58 -35.89 -48.18
C ILE A 4 3.84 -34.57 -47.96
N ASN A 5 2.73 -34.63 -47.22
CA ASN A 5 2.04 -33.43 -46.77
C ASN A 5 2.96 -32.68 -45.80
N SER A 6 3.55 -31.58 -46.27
CA SER A 6 4.24 -30.62 -45.40
C SER A 6 3.23 -30.06 -44.41
N ALA A 7 3.34 -30.49 -43.15
CA ALA A 7 2.62 -29.89 -42.05
C ALA A 7 3.12 -28.44 -41.90
N HIS A 8 2.27 -27.49 -42.28
CA HIS A 8 2.51 -26.08 -41.97
C HIS A 8 2.63 -25.92 -40.44
N PRO A 9 3.65 -25.23 -39.93
CA PRO A 9 3.69 -24.88 -38.52
C PRO A 9 2.54 -23.89 -38.26
N LEU A 10 1.56 -24.33 -37.46
CA LEU A 10 0.50 -23.49 -36.95
C LEU A 10 1.14 -22.32 -36.19
N LYS A 11 1.05 -21.11 -36.77
CA LYS A 11 1.43 -19.85 -36.12
C LYS A 11 0.53 -19.66 -34.90
N GLN A 12 0.93 -20.20 -33.75
CA GLN A 12 0.27 -19.91 -32.49
C GLN A 12 0.51 -18.44 -32.15
N PRO A 13 -0.53 -17.66 -31.83
CA PRO A 13 -0.35 -16.30 -31.35
C PRO A 13 0.45 -16.36 -30.04
N ILE A 14 1.63 -15.74 -30.03
CA ILE A 14 2.40 -15.55 -28.80
C ILE A 14 1.56 -14.63 -27.91
N ARG A 15 0.88 -15.22 -26.92
CA ARG A 15 0.14 -14.45 -25.90
C ARG A 15 1.18 -13.76 -25.02
N LEU A 16 1.56 -12.54 -25.40
CA LEU A 16 2.45 -11.69 -24.61
C LEU A 16 1.69 -11.22 -23.37
N ALA A 17 2.09 -11.70 -22.19
CA ALA A 17 1.62 -11.16 -20.93
C ALA A 17 2.47 -9.94 -20.56
N VAL A 18 1.82 -8.88 -20.10
CA VAL A 18 2.50 -7.70 -19.54
C VAL A 18 2.59 -7.87 -18.04
N ILE A 19 3.79 -7.76 -17.49
CA ILE A 19 4.00 -7.72 -16.04
C ILE A 19 3.63 -6.32 -15.57
N ILE A 20 2.56 -6.20 -14.76
CA ILE A 20 2.21 -4.94 -14.10
C ILE A 20 3.02 -4.89 -12.80
N PRO A 21 3.99 -3.97 -12.66
CA PRO A 21 4.70 -3.82 -11.40
C PRO A 21 3.72 -3.27 -10.36
N PHE A 22 3.55 -3.98 -9.25
CA PHE A 22 2.93 -3.39 -8.08
C PHE A 22 3.92 -2.37 -7.51
N GLU A 23 3.51 -1.11 -7.40
CA GLU A 23 4.27 -0.14 -6.62
C GLU A 23 4.51 -0.76 -5.25
N SER A 24 5.77 -0.95 -4.89
CA SER A 24 6.11 -1.32 -3.54
C SER A 24 5.49 -0.25 -2.65
N LEU A 25 4.52 -0.63 -1.81
CA LEU A 25 3.98 0.24 -0.78
C LEU A 25 5.20 0.78 -0.06
N SER A 26 5.52 2.04 -0.36
CA SER A 26 6.58 2.75 0.31
C SER A 26 6.17 2.80 1.78
N HIS A 27 6.60 1.81 2.55
CA HIS A 27 6.48 1.74 3.99
C HIS A 27 7.19 2.95 4.65
N ASN A 28 7.86 3.78 3.83
CA ASN A 28 8.50 5.04 4.17
C ASN A 28 7.61 6.29 4.04
N LYS A 29 6.31 6.19 3.71
CA LYS A 29 5.35 7.31 3.88
C LYS A 29 4.94 7.57 5.35
N ALA A 30 5.68 7.03 6.33
CA ALA A 30 5.52 7.32 7.75
C ALA A 30 6.27 8.59 8.22
N ARG A 31 6.66 9.48 7.30
CA ARG A 31 7.50 10.62 7.61
C ARG A 31 6.62 11.84 7.89
N PHE A 32 6.26 11.99 9.15
CA PHE A 32 5.74 13.22 9.72
C PHE A 32 4.35 13.64 9.23
N GLN A 33 3.33 13.42 10.06
CA GLN A 33 1.97 13.91 9.82
C GLN A 33 1.52 14.72 11.04
N PRO A 34 0.55 15.64 10.88
CA PRO A 34 0.02 16.40 12.01
C PRO A 34 -0.77 15.48 12.96
N CYS A 35 -0.54 15.65 14.26
CA CYS A 35 -1.39 15.07 15.30
C CYS A 35 -2.76 15.78 15.31
N ILE A 36 -3.86 15.04 15.36
CA ILE A 36 -5.21 15.62 15.40
C ILE A 36 -5.48 16.44 16.68
N PHE A 37 -4.80 16.13 17.78
CA PHE A 37 -5.03 16.81 19.06
C PHE A 37 -4.17 18.07 19.23
N CYS A 38 -2.87 17.99 18.93
CA CYS A 38 -1.93 19.10 19.16
C CYS A 38 -1.43 19.80 17.90
N GLY A 39 -1.79 19.33 16.71
CA GLY A 39 -1.41 19.93 15.42
C GLY A 39 0.06 19.78 15.02
N LYS A 40 0.94 19.34 15.93
CA LYS A 40 2.38 19.18 15.66
C LYS A 40 2.61 18.11 14.59
N THR A 41 3.40 18.45 13.57
CA THR A 41 3.83 17.53 12.51
C THR A 41 4.99 16.67 13.02
N MET A 42 4.71 15.41 13.34
CA MET A 42 5.67 14.50 13.94
C MET A 42 5.41 13.05 13.53
N ARG A 43 6.24 12.11 14.00
CA ARG A 43 5.93 10.70 13.86
C ARG A 43 4.67 10.39 14.68
N VAL A 44 3.60 10.08 13.99
CA VAL A 44 2.28 9.79 14.55
C VAL A 44 1.97 8.30 14.48
N GLN A 45 1.12 7.85 15.39
CA GLN A 45 0.49 6.54 15.41
C GLN A 45 -0.94 6.66 14.85
N LYS A 46 -1.54 5.53 14.46
CA LYS A 46 -2.95 5.46 14.08
C LYS A 46 -3.80 5.08 15.30
N PHE A 47 -4.74 5.94 15.67
CA PHE A 47 -5.77 5.65 16.67
C PHE A 47 -7.16 5.83 16.03
N ARG A 48 -7.95 4.75 15.98
CA ARG A 48 -9.27 4.71 15.30
C ARG A 48 -9.25 5.34 13.88
N GLY A 49 -8.19 5.07 13.12
CA GLY A 49 -8.02 5.59 11.75
C GLY A 49 -7.53 7.05 11.64
N LYS A 50 -7.32 7.75 12.77
CA LYS A 50 -6.79 9.11 12.82
C LYS A 50 -5.33 9.13 13.27
N THR A 51 -4.61 10.18 12.89
CA THR A 51 -3.19 10.39 13.21
C THR A 51 -3.02 11.08 14.56
N VAL A 52 -2.31 10.44 15.49
CA VAL A 52 -2.12 10.92 16.86
C VAL A 52 -0.65 10.77 17.25
N CYS A 53 -0.03 11.79 17.85
CA CYS A 53 1.32 11.65 18.39
C CYS A 53 1.34 10.79 19.66
N ILE A 54 2.51 10.23 20.00
CA ILE A 54 2.64 9.35 21.16
C ILE A 54 2.25 10.03 22.49
N GLU A 55 2.59 11.31 22.64
CA GLU A 55 2.26 12.10 23.83
C GLU A 55 0.75 12.25 24.01
N CYS A 56 0.04 12.71 22.98
CA CYS A 56 -1.42 12.81 23.03
C CYS A 56 -2.09 11.45 23.13
N LEU A 57 -1.51 10.38 22.54
CA LEU A 57 -2.05 9.02 22.63
C LEU A 57 -2.07 8.52 24.08
N LEU A 58 -0.98 8.74 24.82
CA LEU A 58 -0.86 8.36 26.22
C LEU A 58 -1.81 9.15 27.14
N GLN A 59 -2.15 10.38 26.76
CA GLN A 59 -3.11 11.21 27.50
C GLN A 59 -4.57 10.96 27.11
N ILE A 60 -4.88 10.13 26.10
CA ILE A 60 -6.27 9.83 25.74
C ILE A 60 -7.12 9.32 26.93
N PRO A 61 -6.63 8.41 27.79
CA PRO A 61 -7.36 8.04 29.00
C PRO A 61 -7.69 9.25 29.89
N ASP A 62 -6.76 10.21 30.01
CA ASP A 62 -6.94 11.43 30.79
C ASP A 62 -7.87 12.44 30.09
N ILE A 63 -7.90 12.49 28.75
CA ILE A 63 -8.82 13.32 27.96
C ILE A 63 -10.29 12.90 28.18
N PHE A 64 -10.54 11.62 28.44
CA PHE A 64 -11.87 11.07 28.69
C PHE A 64 -12.19 10.83 30.17
N SER A 65 -11.25 11.12 31.07
CA SER A 65 -11.49 11.06 32.50
C SER A 65 -12.14 12.37 32.95
N CYS A 66 -13.47 12.38 33.00
CA CYS A 66 -14.21 13.46 33.64
C CYS A 66 -13.86 13.50 35.13
N ASN A 67 -13.42 14.67 35.62
CA ASN A 67 -13.66 15.07 37.01
C ASN A 67 -15.12 15.51 37.16
#